data_AF-A0A354ISI3-F1
#
_entry.id   AF-A0A354ISI3-F1
#
_cell.length_a   1.000
_cell.length_b   1.000
_cell.length_c   1.000
_cell.angle_alpha   90.00
_cell.angle_beta   90.00
_cell.angle_gamma   90.00
#
_symmetry.space_group_name_H-M   'P 1'
#
loop_
_entity.id
_entity.type
_entity.pdbx_description
1 polymer ?
#
loop_
_entity_poly.entity_id
_entity_poly.type
_entity_poly.pdbx_seq_one_letter_code
_entity_poly.pdbx_strand_id
1 'polypeptide(L)'
;RGYSPECSLGKLATDLSLMAQGEIGELAEPSGGGRGGSSAMPHKRNPVSAMITIAAARRTPQHAAALLACMNGEHERGLGNWQAELAEWPQLFLSAHGALRALDEAFAGLKVDSERILANIHALHGLVFAEAASSYLASAVGRPKAHALLEDLSGRAAGGKRGLD
;
A
#
# COMPACT_ATOMS: atom_id res chain seq x y z
N ARG A 1 -0.25 -0.62 -17.59
CA ARG A 1 -0.76 -1.09 -16.29
C ARG A 1 -0.11 -2.44 -16.02
N GLY A 2 1.04 -2.44 -15.34
CA GLY A 2 1.74 -3.68 -15.01
C GLY A 2 0.98 -4.40 -13.90
N TYR A 3 0.57 -5.63 -14.16
CA TYR A 3 0.14 -6.53 -13.10
C TYR A 3 1.41 -6.94 -12.35
N SER A 4 1.71 -6.26 -11.24
CA SER A 4 2.75 -6.73 -10.35
C SER A 4 2.22 -8.03 -9.72
N PRO A 5 2.91 -9.18 -9.83
CA PRO A 5 2.46 -10.48 -9.32
C PRO A 5 2.45 -10.56 -7.78
N GLU A 6 2.22 -9.43 -7.12
CA GLU A 6 2.28 -9.27 -5.69
C GLU A 6 1.05 -9.91 -5.04
N CYS A 7 1.28 -10.71 -4.03
CA CYS A 7 0.23 -11.27 -3.17
C CYS A 7 -0.71 -10.13 -2.71
N SER A 8 -2.02 -10.26 -2.89
CA SER A 8 -3.00 -9.19 -2.63
C SER A 8 -2.90 -8.63 -1.21
N LEU A 9 -2.57 -9.47 -0.23
CA LEU A 9 -2.33 -9.06 1.16
C LEU A 9 -1.07 -8.19 1.29
N GLY A 10 -0.01 -8.51 0.55
CA GLY A 10 1.22 -7.72 0.51
C GLY A 10 0.99 -6.31 -0.02
N LYS A 11 0.15 -6.17 -1.04
CA LYS A 11 -0.26 -4.86 -1.57
C LYS A 11 -0.98 -4.04 -0.50
N LEU A 12 -2.02 -4.60 0.13
CA LEU A 12 -2.76 -3.94 1.20
C LEU A 12 -1.87 -3.49 2.35
N ALA A 13 -0.97 -4.37 2.79
CA ALA A 13 -0.01 -4.05 3.85
C ALA A 13 0.99 -2.96 3.43
N THR A 14 1.43 -2.96 2.17
CA THR A 14 2.32 -1.92 1.65
C THR A 14 1.63 -0.57 1.67
N ASP A 15 0.40 -0.47 1.15
CA ASP A 15 -0.37 0.77 1.19
C ASP A 15 -0.58 1.27 2.62
N LEU A 16 -0.99 0.37 3.54
CA LEU A 16 -1.16 0.71 4.95
C LEU A 16 0.14 1.25 5.55
N SER A 17 1.29 0.63 5.22
CA SER A 17 2.59 1.06 5.74
C SER A 17 3.02 2.43 5.22
N LEU A 18 2.70 2.74 3.95
CA LEU A 18 3.00 4.03 3.33
C LEU A 18 2.12 5.14 3.92
N MET A 19 0.82 4.88 4.07
CA MET A 19 -0.12 5.84 4.68
C MET A 19 0.18 6.08 6.17
N ALA A 20 0.86 5.15 6.84
CA ALA A 20 1.30 5.26 8.23
C ALA A 20 2.66 5.94 8.41
N GLN A 21 3.33 6.36 7.33
CA GLN A 21 4.57 7.13 7.43
C GLN A 21 4.33 8.44 8.21
N GLY A 22 5.33 8.91 8.96
CA GLY A 22 5.17 10.06 9.86
C GLY A 22 4.83 11.37 9.14
N GLU A 23 5.30 11.51 7.90
CA GLU A 23 5.04 12.63 7.01
C GLU A 23 3.65 12.57 6.35
N ILE A 24 3.05 11.39 6.23
CA ILE A 24 1.72 11.19 5.64
C ILE A 24 0.66 11.15 6.74
N GLY A 25 0.78 10.20 7.67
CA GLY A 25 -0.02 10.10 8.89
C GLY A 25 -1.52 9.90 8.68
N GLU A 26 -1.96 9.45 7.49
CA GLU A 26 -3.37 9.31 7.15
C GLU A 26 -4.00 8.08 7.80
N LEU A 27 -3.23 7.00 7.95
CA LEU A 27 -3.66 5.75 8.55
C LEU A 27 -2.74 5.35 9.70
N ALA A 28 -3.28 4.68 10.71
CA ALA A 28 -2.49 4.07 11.77
C ALA A 28 -3.09 2.74 12.25
N GLU A 29 -2.23 1.76 12.50
CA GLU A 29 -2.62 0.51 13.16
C GLU A 29 -3.08 0.74 14.61
N PRO A 30 -3.92 -0.16 15.16
CA PRO A 30 -4.33 -0.08 16.56
C PRO A 30 -3.13 -0.05 17.51
N SER A 31 -3.16 0.91 18.43
CA SER A 31 -2.10 1.16 19.41
C SER A 31 -2.48 0.59 20.78
N GLY A 32 -1.67 -0.31 21.34
CA GLY A 32 -1.88 -0.88 22.68
C GLY A 32 -0.88 -2.01 22.99
N GLY A 33 -0.62 -2.28 24.27
CA GLY A 33 0.20 -3.42 24.70
C GLY A 33 1.68 -3.38 24.30
N GLY A 34 2.28 -2.20 24.09
CA GLY A 34 3.69 -2.06 23.68
C GLY A 34 3.98 -2.37 22.20
N ARG A 35 2.95 -2.59 21.38
CA ARG A 35 3.11 -2.87 19.94
C ARG A 35 3.48 -1.60 19.16
N GLY A 36 4.52 -1.69 18.34
CA GLY A 36 4.92 -0.66 17.39
C GLY A 36 5.48 0.64 17.98
N GLY A 37 5.41 0.82 19.31
CA GLY A 37 5.91 1.98 20.03
C GLY A 37 7.39 1.85 20.40
N SER A 38 8.09 2.99 20.49
CA SER A 38 9.43 3.06 21.07
C SER A 38 9.35 3.76 22.43
N SER A 39 9.99 3.19 23.46
CA SER A 39 10.08 3.80 24.79
C SER A 39 10.84 5.14 24.80
N ALA A 40 11.69 5.38 23.80
CA ALA A 40 12.45 6.61 23.65
C ALA A 40 11.77 7.67 22.76
N MET A 41 10.78 7.29 21.95
CA MET A 41 10.12 8.18 20.98
C MET A 41 8.60 7.99 21.03
N PRO A 42 7.89 8.81 21.83
CA PRO A 42 6.44 8.67 22.04
C PRO A 42 5.59 8.78 20.76
N HIS A 43 6.11 9.46 19.74
CA HIS A 43 5.44 9.65 18.45
C HIS A 43 5.75 8.53 17.43
N LYS A 44 6.75 7.67 17.68
CA LYS A 44 7.12 6.60 16.75
C LYS A 44 6.14 5.45 16.88
N ARG A 45 5.39 5.18 15.81
CA ARG A 45 4.44 4.08 15.70
C ARG A 45 4.68 3.31 14.40
N ASN A 46 5.33 2.16 14.51
CA ASN A 46 5.56 1.29 13.36
C ASN A 46 4.32 0.42 13.09
N PRO A 47 3.88 0.26 11.82
CA PRO A 47 2.79 -0.63 11.44
C PRO A 47 3.28 -2.10 11.46
N VAL A 48 3.21 -2.73 12.64
CA VAL A 48 3.77 -4.07 12.90
C VAL A 48 3.06 -5.13 12.08
N SER A 49 1.75 -5.03 11.93
CA SER A 49 0.92 -6.01 11.24
C SER A 49 1.14 -5.94 9.73
N ALA A 50 1.28 -4.73 9.18
CA ALA A 50 1.73 -4.51 7.82
C ALA A 50 3.14 -5.10 7.60
N MET A 51 4.08 -4.87 8.53
CA MET A 51 5.43 -5.44 8.46
C MET A 51 5.42 -6.98 8.39
N ILE A 52 4.65 -7.63 9.27
CA ILE A 52 4.48 -9.10 9.27
C ILE A 52 3.94 -9.58 7.92
N THR A 53 2.91 -8.89 7.42
CA THR A 53 2.25 -9.23 6.16
C THR A 53 3.16 -9.06 4.96
N ILE A 54 3.92 -7.96 4.89
CA ILE A 54 4.90 -7.71 3.81
C ILE A 54 5.98 -8.80 3.84
N ALA A 55 6.49 -9.16 5.02
CA ALA A 55 7.48 -10.23 5.15
C ALA A 55 6.91 -11.58 4.68
N ALA A 56 5.67 -11.90 5.04
CA ALA A 56 4.99 -13.11 4.59
C ALA A 56 4.73 -13.11 3.06
N ALA A 57 4.30 -11.97 2.51
CA ALA A 57 4.08 -11.80 1.08
C ALA A 57 5.37 -11.95 0.27
N ARG A 58 6.53 -11.54 0.82
CA ARG A 58 7.84 -11.66 0.16
C ARG A 58 8.40 -13.08 0.12
N ARG A 59 8.02 -13.95 1.05
CA ARG A 59 8.50 -15.35 1.16
C ARG A 59 7.55 -16.39 0.56
N THR A 60 6.26 -16.04 0.44
CA THR A 60 5.22 -16.93 -0.10
C THR A 60 5.52 -17.41 -1.54
N PRO A 61 5.97 -16.56 -2.49
CA PRO A 61 6.28 -16.99 -3.84
C PRO A 61 7.38 -18.06 -3.94
N GLN A 62 8.33 -18.07 -3.00
CA GLN A 62 9.46 -19.00 -2.99
C GLN A 62 8.99 -20.40 -2.60
N HIS A 63 8.11 -20.52 -1.61
CA HIS A 63 7.47 -21.79 -1.26
C HIS A 63 6.62 -22.32 -2.42
N ALA A 64 5.88 -21.45 -3.11
CA ALA A 64 5.13 -21.84 -4.29
C ALA A 64 6.04 -22.31 -5.44
N ALA A 65 7.14 -21.61 -5.69
CA ALA A 65 8.13 -22.00 -6.69
C ALA A 65 8.79 -23.36 -6.38
N ALA A 66 9.10 -23.63 -5.11
CA ALA A 66 9.63 -24.91 -4.66
C ALA A 66 8.63 -26.05 -4.89
N LEU A 67 7.35 -25.85 -4.58
CA LEU A 67 6.29 -26.83 -4.87
C LEU A 67 6.13 -27.08 -6.38
N LEU A 68 6.20 -26.02 -7.21
CA LEU A 68 6.18 -26.18 -8.67
C LEU A 68 7.35 -27.02 -9.18
N ALA A 69 8.54 -26.84 -8.60
CA ALA A 69 9.73 -27.62 -8.97
C ALA A 69 9.58 -29.12 -8.62
N CYS A 70 8.75 -29.46 -7.64
CA CYS A 70 8.51 -30.85 -7.23
C CYS A 70 7.50 -31.60 -8.13
N MET A 71 6.80 -30.89 -9.03
CA MET A 71 5.70 -31.48 -9.83
C MET A 71 6.15 -32.58 -10.80
N ASN A 72 7.43 -32.63 -11.18
CA ASN A 72 7.93 -33.65 -12.11
C ASN A 72 8.03 -35.00 -11.40
N GLY A 73 7.02 -35.86 -11.53
CA GLY A 73 7.08 -37.23 -11.04
C GLY A 73 7.99 -38.12 -11.90
N GLU A 74 8.86 -38.89 -11.25
CA GLU A 74 9.60 -39.98 -11.90
C GLU A 74 8.81 -41.30 -11.73
N HIS A 75 8.40 -41.91 -12.84
CA HIS A 75 7.68 -43.20 -12.86
C HIS A 75 6.45 -43.22 -11.91
N GLU A 76 6.23 -44.31 -11.18
CA GLU A 76 5.09 -44.48 -10.27
C GLU A 76 5.31 -43.83 -8.89
N ARG A 77 6.58 -43.67 -8.45
CA ARG A 77 6.95 -43.00 -7.19
C ARG A 77 8.45 -42.64 -7.10
N GLY A 78 8.83 -41.49 -7.65
CA GLY A 78 10.18 -40.94 -7.55
C GLY A 78 10.63 -40.58 -6.13
N LEU A 79 11.95 -40.49 -5.92
CA LEU A 79 12.56 -40.08 -4.66
C LEU A 79 12.89 -38.58 -4.68
N GLY A 80 12.69 -37.89 -3.56
CA GLY A 80 13.06 -36.47 -3.37
C GLY A 80 11.88 -35.52 -3.44
N ASN A 81 11.08 -35.57 -4.51
CA ASN A 81 10.04 -34.57 -4.78
C ASN A 81 8.94 -34.54 -3.72
N TRP A 82 8.34 -35.68 -3.40
CA TRP A 82 7.27 -35.73 -2.39
C TRP A 82 7.78 -35.40 -0.97
N GLN A 83 9.06 -35.67 -0.66
CA GLN A 83 9.66 -35.26 0.61
C GLN A 83 9.90 -33.75 0.66
N ALA A 84 10.37 -33.15 -0.44
CA ALA A 84 10.55 -31.71 -0.56
C ALA A 84 9.20 -30.97 -0.46
N GLU A 85 8.14 -31.49 -1.10
CA GLU A 85 6.79 -30.95 -0.97
C GLU A 85 6.33 -30.86 0.49
N LEU A 86 6.51 -31.93 1.27
CA LEU A 86 6.12 -31.97 2.68
C LEU A 86 6.81 -30.91 3.54
N ALA A 87 8.01 -30.47 3.17
CA ALA A 87 8.71 -29.38 3.85
C ALA A 87 8.12 -28.00 3.51
N GLU A 88 7.60 -27.82 2.29
CA GLU A 88 7.18 -26.53 1.76
C GLU A 88 5.68 -26.22 2.02
N TRP A 89 4.80 -27.23 1.97
CA TRP A 89 3.36 -27.06 2.21
C TRP A 89 3.04 -26.32 3.52
N PRO A 90 3.61 -26.70 4.69
CA PRO A 90 3.30 -26.02 5.95
C PRO A 90 3.72 -24.54 5.94
N GLN A 91 4.87 -24.22 5.36
CA GLN A 91 5.38 -22.85 5.32
C GLN A 91 4.53 -21.93 4.44
N LEU A 92 4.00 -22.46 3.33
CA LEU A 92 3.05 -21.74 2.49
C LEU A 92 1.78 -21.38 3.27
N PHE A 93 1.15 -22.35 3.94
CA PHE A 93 -0.06 -22.12 4.73
C PHE A 93 0.18 -21.19 5.93
N LEU A 94 1.28 -21.37 6.65
CA LEU A 94 1.65 -20.49 7.78
C LEU A 94 1.89 -19.06 7.32
N SER A 95 2.47 -18.86 6.14
CA SER A 95 2.68 -17.53 5.58
C SER A 95 1.37 -16.85 5.18
N ALA A 96 0.48 -17.56 4.49
CA ALA A 96 -0.84 -17.04 4.13
C ALA A 96 -1.70 -16.75 5.39
N HIS A 97 -1.73 -17.68 6.34
CA HIS A 97 -2.48 -17.53 7.58
C HIS A 97 -1.95 -16.37 8.44
N GLY A 98 -0.62 -16.30 8.62
CA GLY A 98 0.00 -15.23 9.40
C GLY A 98 -0.22 -13.85 8.79
N ALA A 99 -0.14 -13.73 7.46
CA ALA A 99 -0.46 -12.52 6.73
C ALA A 99 -1.92 -12.10 6.92
N LEU A 100 -2.86 -13.03 6.74
CA LEU A 100 -4.29 -12.75 6.88
C LEU A 100 -4.64 -12.32 8.30
N ARG A 101 -4.12 -13.04 9.31
CA ARG A 101 -4.38 -12.71 10.72
C ARG A 101 -3.78 -11.37 11.13
N ALA A 102 -2.59 -11.04 10.64
CA ALA A 102 -1.99 -9.74 10.92
C ALA A 102 -2.83 -8.61 10.30
N LEU A 103 -3.25 -8.74 9.04
CA LEU A 103 -4.14 -7.74 8.43
C LEU A 103 -5.51 -7.65 9.09
N ASP A 104 -6.09 -8.78 9.51
CA ASP A 104 -7.34 -8.79 10.27
C ASP A 104 -7.21 -7.97 11.57
N GLU A 105 -6.12 -8.17 12.32
CA GLU A 105 -5.82 -7.37 13.51
C GLU A 105 -5.61 -5.87 13.18
N ALA A 106 -4.91 -5.58 12.08
CA ALA A 106 -4.67 -4.20 11.63
C ALA A 106 -5.98 -3.49 11.29
N PHE A 107 -6.86 -4.14 10.53
CA PHE A 107 -8.11 -3.57 10.05
C PHE A 107 -9.20 -3.53 11.12
N ALA A 108 -9.21 -4.47 12.07
CA ALA A 108 -10.15 -4.45 13.19
C ALA A 108 -10.05 -3.19 14.06
N GLY A 109 -8.89 -2.54 14.08
CA GLY A 109 -8.65 -1.32 14.86
C GLY A 109 -7.99 -0.19 14.07
N LEU A 110 -8.15 -0.19 12.74
CA LEU A 110 -7.56 0.81 11.86
C LEU A 110 -8.06 2.21 12.25
N LYS A 111 -7.11 3.12 12.46
CA LYS A 111 -7.40 4.55 12.69
C LYS A 111 -7.20 5.30 11.39
N VAL A 112 -8.23 6.05 11.00
CA VAL A 112 -8.21 6.92 9.82
C VAL A 112 -8.26 8.36 10.31
N ASP A 113 -7.26 9.16 9.92
CA ASP A 113 -7.19 10.58 10.24
C ASP A 113 -7.70 11.41 9.05
N SER A 114 -9.00 11.69 9.05
CA SER A 114 -9.63 12.47 7.97
C SER A 114 -9.15 13.92 7.92
N GLU A 115 -8.78 14.50 9.07
CA GLU A 115 -8.23 15.86 9.11
C GLU A 115 -6.86 15.92 8.46
N ARG A 116 -6.00 14.92 8.74
CA ARG A 116 -4.70 14.78 8.07
C ARG A 116 -4.85 14.55 6.57
N ILE A 117 -5.77 13.67 6.14
CA ILE A 117 -6.04 13.45 4.72
C ILE A 117 -6.41 14.78 4.03
N LEU A 118 -7.31 15.55 4.63
CA LEU A 118 -7.71 16.85 4.09
C LEU A 118 -6.55 17.85 4.06
N ALA A 119 -5.74 17.90 5.12
CA ALA A 119 -4.55 18.74 5.17
C ALA A 119 -3.53 18.38 4.07
N ASN A 120 -3.33 17.10 3.80
CA ASN A 120 -2.45 16.62 2.72
C ASN A 120 -2.98 17.02 1.34
N ILE A 121 -4.31 17.00 1.14
CA ILE A 121 -4.94 17.51 -0.09
C ILE A 121 -4.73 19.02 -0.23
N HIS A 122 -4.94 19.79 0.83
CA HIS A 122 -4.76 21.25 0.82
C HIS A 122 -3.29 21.66 0.61
N ALA A 123 -2.33 20.84 1.05
CA ALA A 123 -0.91 21.06 0.81
C ALA A 123 -0.55 21.04 -0.70
N LEU A 124 -1.42 20.48 -1.55
CA LEU A 124 -1.26 20.53 -3.02
C LEU A 124 -1.75 21.85 -3.63
N HIS A 125 -2.22 22.82 -2.84
CA HIS A 125 -2.65 24.14 -3.31
C HIS A 125 -3.66 24.10 -4.46
N GLY A 126 -4.61 23.17 -4.40
CA GLY A 126 -5.67 22.97 -5.39
C GLY A 126 -5.23 22.32 -6.71
N LEU A 127 -3.94 22.00 -6.90
CA LEU A 127 -3.40 21.38 -8.12
C LEU A 127 -4.06 20.04 -8.47
N VAL A 128 -4.47 19.29 -7.45
CA VAL A 128 -5.21 18.02 -7.63
C VAL A 128 -6.55 18.19 -8.36
N PHE A 129 -7.13 19.40 -8.33
CA PHE A 129 -8.41 19.71 -8.97
C PHE A 129 -8.26 20.32 -10.37
N ALA A 130 -7.04 20.50 -10.88
CA ALA A 130 -6.79 21.23 -12.14
C ALA A 130 -7.53 20.61 -13.35
N GLU A 131 -7.58 19.29 -13.45
CA GLU A 131 -8.30 18.60 -14.55
C GLU A 131 -9.82 18.85 -14.49
N ALA A 132 -10.39 18.77 -13.28
CA ALA A 132 -11.81 19.00 -13.05
C ALA A 132 -12.18 20.46 -13.37
N ALA A 133 -11.36 21.41 -12.92
CA ALA A 133 -11.52 22.83 -13.22
C ALA A 133 -11.39 23.13 -14.73
N SER A 134 -10.42 22.52 -15.42
CA SER A 134 -10.27 22.64 -16.87
C SER A 134 -11.51 22.13 -17.62
N SER A 135 -12.02 20.96 -17.22
CA SER A 135 -13.21 20.35 -17.80
C SER A 135 -14.47 21.20 -17.58
N TYR A 136 -14.62 21.79 -16.39
CA TYR A 136 -15.71 22.71 -16.09
C TYR A 136 -15.63 23.98 -16.95
N LEU A 137 -14.47 24.62 -17.02
CA LEU A 137 -14.25 25.84 -17.80
C LEU A 137 -14.36 25.63 -19.31
N ALA A 138 -14.06 24.43 -19.81
CA ALA A 138 -14.17 24.11 -21.22
C ALA A 138 -15.59 24.36 -21.78
N SER A 139 -16.63 24.24 -20.94
CA SER A 139 -18.02 24.53 -21.32
C SER A 139 -18.28 26.03 -21.58
N ALA A 140 -17.52 26.92 -20.94
CA ALA A 140 -17.72 28.37 -21.03
C ALA A 140 -16.76 29.05 -22.01
N VAL A 141 -15.50 28.61 -22.08
CA VAL A 141 -14.44 29.29 -22.87
C VAL A 141 -13.85 28.44 -24.00
N GLY A 142 -14.30 27.20 -24.15
CA GLY A 142 -13.76 26.23 -25.10
C GLY A 142 -12.52 25.52 -24.59
N ARG A 143 -12.37 24.23 -24.97
CA ARG A 143 -11.29 23.33 -24.49
C ARG A 143 -9.87 23.90 -24.62
N PRO A 144 -9.43 24.45 -25.78
CA PRO A 144 -8.05 24.93 -25.92
C PRO A 144 -7.73 26.08 -24.98
N LYS A 145 -8.69 27.00 -24.79
CA LYS A 145 -8.53 28.18 -23.94
C LYS A 145 -8.62 27.84 -22.45
N ALA A 146 -9.49 26.90 -22.08
CA ALA A 146 -9.56 26.39 -20.71
C ALA A 146 -8.25 25.69 -20.29
N HIS A 147 -7.68 24.87 -21.18
CA HIS A 147 -6.41 24.18 -20.94
C HIS A 147 -5.26 25.19 -20.75
N ALA A 148 -5.10 26.14 -21.67
CA ALA A 148 -4.03 27.14 -21.58
C ALA A 148 -4.14 28.02 -20.31
N LEU A 149 -5.37 28.36 -19.88
CA LEU A 149 -5.60 29.11 -18.66
C LEU A 149 -5.20 28.30 -17.41
N LEU A 150 -5.59 27.03 -17.36
CA LEU A 150 -5.28 26.14 -16.23
C LEU A 150 -3.79 25.80 -16.16
N GLU A 151 -3.11 25.71 -17.28
CA GLU A 151 -1.66 25.51 -17.33
C GLU A 151 -0.90 26.71 -16.74
N ASP A 152 -1.26 27.95 -17.12
CA ASP A 152 -0.69 29.18 -16.56
C ASP A 152 -0.98 29.31 -15.05
N LEU A 153 -2.22 29.06 -14.62
CA LEU A 153 -2.60 29.13 -13.21
C LEU A 153 -1.91 28.05 -12.36
N SER A 154 -1.79 26.82 -12.88
CA SER A 154 -1.09 25.74 -12.19
C SER A 154 0.41 26.04 -12.05
N GLY A 155 1.03 26.63 -13.07
CA GLY A 155 2.42 27.08 -13.01
C GLY A 155 2.66 28.15 -11.93
N ARG A 156 1.70 29.06 -11.73
CA ARG A 156 1.75 30.09 -10.68
C ARG A 156 1.56 29.51 -9.27
N ALA A 157 0.68 28.52 -9.13
CA ALA A 157 0.44 27.83 -7.86
C ALA A 157 1.65 26.99 -7.43
N ALA A 158 2.29 26.26 -8.36
CA ALA A 158 3.53 25.53 -8.10
C ALA A 158 4.70 26.45 -7.70
N GLY A 159 4.72 27.69 -8.19
CA GLY A 159 5.70 28.72 -7.83
C GLY A 159 5.46 29.42 -6.49
N GLY A 160 4.45 29.00 -5.70
CA GLY A 160 4.20 29.48 -4.33
C GLY A 160 3.56 30.87 -4.23
N LYS A 161 3.01 31.43 -5.32
CA LYS A 161 2.49 32.81 -5.32
C LYS A 161 1.02 32.94 -4.91
N ARG A 162 0.22 31.87 -5.01
CA ARG A 162 -1.19 31.71 -4.55
C ARG A 162 -1.69 30.33 -5.00
N GLY A 163 -2.55 29.68 -4.22
CA GLY A 163 -3.19 28.42 -4.62
C GLY A 163 -4.18 28.57 -5.78
N LEU A 164 -4.62 27.45 -6.34
CA LEU A 164 -5.70 27.39 -7.33
C LEU A 164 -7.11 27.49 -6.70
N ASP A 165 -7.17 27.39 -5.37
CA ASP A 165 -8.36 27.44 -4.51
C ASP A 165 -8.71 28.85 -4.02
#